data_AF-A0A510JJF4-F1
#
_entry.id   AF-A0A510JJF4-F1
#
_cell.length_a   1.000
_cell.length_b   1.000
_cell.length_c   1.000
_cell.angle_alpha   90.00
_cell.angle_beta   90.00
_cell.angle_gamma   90.00
#
_symmetry.space_group_name_H-M   'P 1'
#
loop_
_entity.id
_entity.type
_entity.pdbx_description
1 polymer ?
#
loop_
_entity_poly.entity_id
_entity_poly.type
_entity_poly.pdbx_seq_one_letter_code
_entity_poly.pdbx_strand_id
1 'polypeptide(L)'
;MKKILPILTIILLLLFLLLIYFIYNETKISNEIAKIEENIEKLYKKNKLNDFCEKDYRLEIRKNNFLMKLILEKKNNVWEGKYKLNDKIFDIVYRNDKFYYKNTEREISELKDFKFYFQYGKIEKGKLKDMHFFNAFLAPKDSFYYKEGITGKYTERKKVNFDNKETEYVTENTSTIYIRYDVNERKSSVVIEEIGENIREECGLGEESMIKLH
;
A
#
# COMPACT_ATOMS: atom_id res chain seq x y z
N MET A 1 4.35 31.26 52.75
CA MET A 1 4.17 29.85 52.32
C MET A 1 2.74 29.46 51.94
N LYS A 2 1.67 29.97 52.58
CA LYS A 2 0.28 29.54 52.29
C LYS A 2 -0.27 29.80 50.87
N LYS A 3 0.24 30.80 50.13
CA LYS A 3 -0.19 31.10 48.74
C LYS A 3 0.53 30.30 47.65
N ILE A 4 1.65 29.65 47.97
CA ILE A 4 2.45 28.87 47.01
C ILE A 4 1.83 27.48 46.80
N LEU A 5 1.28 26.88 47.86
CA LEU A 5 0.65 25.57 47.82
C LEU A 5 -0.52 25.48 46.80
N PRO A 6 -1.52 26.41 46.78
CA PRO A 6 -2.60 26.35 45.79
C PRO A 6 -2.11 26.57 44.35
N ILE A 7 -1.11 27.43 44.14
CA ILE A 7 -0.52 27.66 42.81
C ILE A 7 0.18 26.39 42.32
N LEU A 8 0.94 25.72 43.19
CA LEU A 8 1.58 24.45 42.87
C LEU A 8 0.56 23.36 42.56
N THR A 9 -0.55 23.30 43.30
CA THR A 9 -1.66 22.36 43.03
C THR A 9 -2.30 22.61 41.67
N ILE A 10 -2.54 23.87 41.28
CA ILE A 10 -3.08 24.22 39.95
C ILE A 10 -2.11 23.82 38.84
N ILE A 11 -0.82 24.09 38.99
CA ILE A 11 0.21 23.70 38.02
C ILE A 11 0.26 22.16 37.89
N LEU A 12 0.23 21.43 39.01
CA LEU A 12 0.21 19.97 39.00
C LEU A 12 -1.04 19.42 38.31
N LEU A 13 -2.20 20.05 38.52
CA LEU A 13 -3.45 19.67 37.85
C LEU A 13 -3.36 19.89 36.32
N LEU A 14 -2.81 21.02 35.88
CA LEU A 14 -2.61 21.31 34.46
C LEU A 14 -1.65 20.32 33.80
N LEU A 15 -0.54 19.99 34.47
CA LEU A 15 0.39 18.96 34.01
C LEU A 15 -0.28 17.58 33.94
N PHE A 16 -1.11 17.24 34.91
CA PHE A 16 -1.85 15.98 34.91
C PHE A 16 -2.88 15.89 33.76
N LEU A 17 -3.59 16.98 33.49
CA LEU A 17 -4.51 17.06 32.33
C LEU A 17 -3.76 16.92 31.00
N LEU A 18 -2.58 17.55 30.87
CA LEU A 18 -1.71 17.39 29.69
C LEU A 18 -1.24 15.94 29.51
N LEU A 19 -0.86 15.27 30.60
CA LEU A 19 -0.48 13.85 30.56
C LEU A 19 -1.65 12.97 30.12
N ILE A 20 -2.86 13.18 30.67
CA ILE A 20 -4.06 12.44 30.24
C ILE A 20 -4.32 12.67 28.75
N TYR A 21 -4.23 13.92 28.28
CA TYR A 21 -4.42 14.26 26.88
C TYR A 21 -3.41 13.55 25.96
N PHE A 22 -2.13 13.54 26.37
CA PHE A 22 -1.08 12.85 25.64
C PHE A 22 -1.32 11.34 25.56
N ILE A 23 -1.61 10.70 26.71
CA ILE A 23 -1.92 9.27 26.78
C ILE A 23 -3.14 8.92 25.94
N TYR A 24 -4.20 9.75 25.99
CA TYR A 24 -5.41 9.54 25.19
C TYR A 24 -5.11 9.54 23.69
N ASN A 25 -4.33 10.52 23.22
CA ASN A 25 -3.96 10.61 21.80
C ASN A 25 -3.07 9.45 21.35
N GLU A 26 -2.05 9.08 22.14
CA GLU A 26 -1.21 7.91 21.88
C GLU A 26 -2.04 6.64 21.74
N THR A 27 -2.96 6.40 22.69
CA THR A 27 -3.83 5.22 22.67
C THR A 27 -4.75 5.20 21.44
N LYS A 28 -5.31 6.36 21.08
CA LYS A 28 -6.15 6.51 19.88
C LYS A 28 -5.36 6.21 18.61
N ILE A 29 -4.15 6.76 18.47
CA ILE A 29 -3.27 6.53 17.32
C ILE A 29 -2.90 5.05 17.23
N SER A 30 -2.49 4.44 18.34
CA SER A 30 -2.14 3.01 18.40
C SER A 30 -3.30 2.11 17.94
N ASN A 31 -4.54 2.42 18.34
CA ASN A 31 -5.71 1.65 17.91
C ASN A 31 -5.96 1.77 16.40
N GLU A 32 -5.76 2.95 15.81
CA GLU A 32 -5.90 3.15 14.37
C GLU A 32 -4.79 2.43 13.58
N ILE A 33 -3.54 2.43 14.06
CA ILE A 33 -2.46 1.61 13.48
C ILE A 33 -2.87 0.14 13.46
N ALA A 34 -3.34 -0.38 14.60
CA ALA A 34 -3.69 -1.79 14.76
C ALA A 34 -4.81 -2.25 13.81
N LYS A 35 -5.79 -1.39 13.53
CA LYS A 35 -6.85 -1.65 12.54
C LYS A 35 -6.29 -1.69 11.12
N ILE A 36 -5.38 -0.79 10.81
CA ILE A 36 -4.79 -0.68 9.48
C ILE A 36 -3.87 -1.86 9.19
N GLU A 37 -3.08 -2.30 10.17
CA GLU A 37 -2.31 -3.54 10.08
C GLU A 37 -3.20 -4.75 9.79
N GLU A 38 -4.35 -4.85 10.48
CA GLU A 38 -5.33 -5.92 10.24
C GLU A 38 -5.93 -5.83 8.83
N ASN A 39 -6.22 -4.63 8.35
CA ASN A 39 -6.75 -4.41 6.99
C ASN A 39 -5.72 -4.78 5.92
N ILE A 40 -4.45 -4.42 6.10
CA ILE A 40 -3.35 -4.85 5.24
C ILE A 40 -3.28 -6.39 5.25
N GLU A 41 -3.23 -7.02 6.42
CA GLU A 41 -3.18 -8.49 6.50
C GLU A 41 -4.35 -9.14 5.76
N LYS A 42 -5.58 -8.64 5.94
CA LYS A 42 -6.77 -9.13 5.22
C LYS A 42 -6.64 -8.93 3.71
N LEU A 43 -6.13 -7.79 3.27
CA LEU A 43 -5.95 -7.49 1.85
C LEU A 43 -4.97 -8.48 1.20
N TYR A 44 -3.83 -8.75 1.84
CA TYR A 44 -2.81 -9.69 1.34
C TYR A 44 -3.17 -11.17 1.49
N LYS A 45 -4.33 -11.50 2.07
CA LYS A 45 -4.92 -12.84 1.97
C LYS A 45 -5.65 -13.06 0.65
N LYS A 46 -5.97 -11.99 -0.10
CA LYS A 46 -6.66 -12.05 -1.38
C LYS A 46 -5.69 -12.41 -2.50
N ASN A 47 -6.14 -13.24 -3.42
CA ASN A 47 -5.31 -13.78 -4.50
C ASN A 47 -5.81 -13.41 -5.90
N LYS A 48 -6.90 -12.66 -6.04
CA LYS A 48 -7.43 -12.19 -7.32
C LYS A 48 -7.30 -10.68 -7.41
N LEU A 49 -6.99 -10.18 -8.61
CA LEU A 49 -6.88 -8.75 -8.89
C LEU A 49 -8.16 -7.99 -8.51
N ASN A 50 -9.32 -8.55 -8.83
CA ASN A 50 -10.63 -7.95 -8.52
C ASN A 50 -10.90 -7.77 -7.03
N ASP A 51 -10.29 -8.61 -6.21
CA ASP A 51 -10.49 -8.57 -4.76
C ASP A 51 -9.41 -7.68 -4.13
N PHE A 52 -8.18 -7.74 -4.65
CA PHE A 52 -7.04 -6.98 -4.14
C PHE A 52 -7.14 -5.50 -4.53
N CYS A 53 -7.51 -5.19 -5.78
CA CYS A 53 -7.65 -3.82 -6.30
C CYS A 53 -9.07 -3.50 -6.75
N GLU A 54 -9.47 -2.25 -6.51
CA GLU A 54 -10.81 -1.78 -6.84
C GLU A 54 -10.82 -0.90 -8.09
N LYS A 55 -9.82 -0.03 -8.26
CA LYS A 55 -9.81 1.02 -9.29
C LYS A 55 -8.74 0.81 -10.35
N ASP A 56 -7.49 0.74 -9.93
CA ASP A 56 -6.34 0.60 -10.82
C ASP A 56 -5.28 -0.33 -10.20
N TYR A 57 -4.38 -0.81 -11.04
CA TYR A 57 -3.21 -1.59 -10.64
C TYR A 57 -2.01 -1.14 -11.46
N ARG A 58 -0.88 -0.96 -10.78
CA ARG A 58 0.37 -0.53 -11.39
C ARG A 58 1.50 -1.39 -10.86
N LEU A 59 2.30 -1.92 -11.76
CA LEU A 59 3.53 -2.64 -11.44
C LEU A 59 4.65 -2.09 -12.31
N GLU A 60 5.77 -1.77 -11.68
CA GLU A 60 7.02 -1.43 -12.34
C GLU A 60 8.13 -2.30 -11.78
N ILE A 61 8.87 -2.96 -12.67
CA ILE A 61 10.05 -3.77 -12.34
C ILE A 61 11.20 -3.25 -13.20
N ARG A 62 12.32 -2.88 -12.57
CA ARG A 62 13.51 -2.39 -13.26
C ARG A 62 14.77 -3.10 -12.81
N LYS A 63 15.32 -3.99 -13.63
CA LYS A 63 16.55 -4.71 -13.30
C LYS A 63 17.51 -4.75 -14.47
N ASN A 64 18.69 -4.18 -14.33
CA ASN A 64 19.68 -4.07 -15.41
C ASN A 64 19.04 -3.46 -16.67
N ASN A 65 19.01 -4.21 -17.79
CA ASN A 65 18.41 -3.82 -19.07
C ASN A 65 16.94 -4.26 -19.21
N PHE A 66 16.35 -4.85 -18.16
CA PHE A 66 14.96 -5.27 -18.14
C PHE A 66 14.08 -4.18 -17.51
N LEU A 67 13.05 -3.78 -18.25
CA LEU A 67 11.99 -2.90 -17.77
C LEU A 67 10.64 -3.54 -18.09
N MET A 68 9.87 -3.84 -17.06
CA MET A 68 8.46 -4.21 -17.20
C MET A 68 7.60 -3.15 -16.53
N LYS A 69 6.60 -2.63 -17.24
CA LYS A 69 5.52 -1.85 -16.64
C LYS A 69 4.18 -2.44 -17.00
N LEU A 70 3.32 -2.61 -16.02
CA LEU A 70 1.94 -3.04 -16.18
C LEU A 70 1.05 -2.01 -15.52
N ILE A 71 0.17 -1.39 -16.29
CA ILE A 71 -0.80 -0.40 -15.81
C ILE A 71 -2.16 -0.89 -16.25
N LEU A 72 -3.07 -1.13 -15.30
CA LEU A 72 -4.43 -1.57 -15.54
C LEU A 72 -5.41 -0.63 -14.83
N GLU A 73 -6.51 -0.32 -15.49
CA GLU A 73 -7.64 0.43 -14.94
C GLU A 73 -8.90 -0.40 -15.09
N LYS A 74 -9.76 -0.38 -14.08
CA LYS A 74 -11.05 -1.05 -14.12
C LYS A 74 -12.10 -0.14 -14.75
N LYS A 75 -12.63 -0.54 -15.91
CA LYS A 75 -13.70 0.16 -16.64
C LYS A 75 -14.81 -0.84 -16.94
N ASN A 76 -16.04 -0.55 -16.51
CA ASN A 76 -17.22 -1.42 -16.72
C ASN A 76 -16.97 -2.89 -16.32
N ASN A 77 -16.33 -3.13 -15.17
CA ASN A 77 -15.91 -4.45 -14.67
C ASN A 77 -14.88 -5.20 -15.54
N VAL A 78 -14.27 -4.54 -16.51
CA VAL A 78 -13.17 -5.07 -17.31
C VAL A 78 -11.88 -4.33 -16.94
N TRP A 79 -10.78 -5.06 -16.82
CA TRP A 79 -9.47 -4.46 -16.61
C TRP A 79 -8.81 -4.23 -17.96
N GLU A 80 -8.51 -2.97 -18.27
CA GLU A 80 -7.82 -2.59 -19.50
C GLU A 80 -6.58 -1.76 -19.16
N GLY A 81 -5.58 -1.79 -20.03
CA GLY A 81 -4.48 -0.87 -19.88
C GLY A 81 -3.31 -1.17 -20.78
N LYS A 82 -2.10 -0.99 -20.24
CA LYS A 82 -0.86 -1.05 -21.01
C LYS A 82 0.16 -1.96 -20.36
N TYR A 83 0.80 -2.77 -21.18
CA TYR A 83 1.97 -3.55 -20.84
C TYR A 83 3.17 -3.03 -21.62
N LYS A 84 4.22 -2.64 -20.90
CA LYS A 84 5.51 -2.24 -21.47
C LYS A 84 6.54 -3.30 -21.13
N LEU A 85 7.24 -3.80 -22.15
CA LEU A 85 8.40 -4.66 -22.02
C LEU A 85 9.57 -4.03 -22.77
N ASN A 86 10.56 -3.55 -22.02
CA ASN A 86 11.65 -2.71 -22.51
C ASN A 86 11.08 -1.52 -23.31
N ASP A 87 11.35 -1.43 -24.60
CA ASP A 87 10.86 -0.31 -25.43
C ASP A 87 9.50 -0.57 -26.10
N LYS A 88 8.96 -1.79 -25.99
CA LYS A 88 7.68 -2.16 -26.61
C LYS A 88 6.53 -1.88 -25.67
N ILE A 89 5.46 -1.28 -26.19
CA ILE A 89 4.23 -1.00 -25.45
C ILE A 89 3.06 -1.66 -26.18
N PHE A 90 2.21 -2.32 -25.41
CA PHE A 90 1.04 -3.05 -25.90
C PHE A 90 -0.19 -2.58 -25.14
N ASP A 91 -1.28 -2.33 -25.85
CA ASP A 91 -2.60 -2.17 -25.24
C ASP A 91 -3.18 -3.55 -24.93
N ILE A 92 -3.69 -3.73 -23.72
CA ILE A 92 -4.04 -5.04 -23.18
C ILE A 92 -5.37 -5.03 -22.42
N VAL A 93 -5.93 -6.22 -22.25
CA VAL A 93 -7.11 -6.49 -21.42
C VAL A 93 -6.81 -7.67 -20.51
N TYR A 94 -7.19 -7.57 -19.24
CA TYR A 94 -7.12 -8.66 -18.26
C TYR A 94 -8.54 -9.17 -17.96
N ARG A 95 -8.77 -10.45 -18.27
CA ARG A 95 -10.05 -11.13 -18.03
C ARG A 95 -9.80 -12.62 -17.82
N ASN A 96 -10.65 -13.27 -17.02
CA ASN A 96 -10.53 -14.71 -16.71
C ASN A 96 -9.11 -15.11 -16.26
N ASP A 97 -8.49 -14.27 -15.45
CA ASP A 97 -7.13 -14.43 -14.95
C ASP A 97 -6.02 -14.53 -16.00
N LYS A 98 -6.25 -13.93 -17.18
CA LYS A 98 -5.34 -13.96 -18.32
C LYS A 98 -5.22 -12.60 -19.00
N PHE A 99 -4.09 -12.40 -19.68
CA PHE A 99 -3.78 -11.19 -20.44
C PHE A 99 -3.96 -11.40 -21.93
N TYR A 100 -4.66 -10.47 -22.57
CA TYR A 100 -4.93 -10.46 -24.01
C TYR A 100 -4.49 -9.15 -24.63
N TYR A 101 -4.05 -9.17 -25.89
CA TYR A 101 -3.90 -7.94 -26.66
C TYR A 101 -5.27 -7.31 -26.90
N LYS A 102 -5.39 -6.00 -26.69
CA LYS A 102 -6.66 -5.27 -26.83
C LYS A 102 -7.23 -5.45 -28.25
N ASN A 103 -8.55 -5.61 -28.34
CA ASN A 103 -9.30 -5.88 -29.58
C ASN A 103 -8.95 -7.21 -30.25
N THR A 104 -8.36 -8.17 -29.52
CA THR A 104 -8.06 -9.50 -30.03
C THR A 104 -8.39 -10.58 -28.99
N GLU A 105 -8.51 -11.83 -29.46
CA GLU A 105 -8.58 -13.02 -28.59
C GLU A 105 -7.19 -13.63 -28.33
N ARG A 106 -6.11 -12.96 -28.75
CA ARG A 106 -4.75 -13.46 -28.63
C ARG A 106 -4.22 -13.21 -27.22
N GLU A 107 -3.96 -14.30 -26.50
CA GLU A 107 -3.28 -14.28 -25.20
C GLU A 107 -1.82 -13.80 -25.36
N ILE A 108 -1.32 -13.08 -24.36
CA ILE A 108 0.06 -12.58 -24.33
C ILE A 108 0.96 -13.67 -23.76
N SER A 109 1.74 -14.33 -24.61
CA SER A 109 2.62 -15.46 -24.24
C SER A 109 3.57 -15.15 -23.09
N GLU A 110 4.10 -13.93 -23.06
CA GLU A 110 5.06 -13.46 -22.07
C GLU A 110 4.44 -13.33 -20.67
N LEU A 111 3.11 -13.19 -20.60
CA LEU A 111 2.35 -13.05 -19.36
C LEU A 111 1.48 -14.26 -19.03
N LYS A 112 1.65 -15.39 -19.75
CA LYS A 112 0.82 -16.58 -19.57
C LYS A 112 0.88 -17.15 -18.14
N ASP A 113 2.09 -17.22 -17.59
CA ASP A 113 2.36 -17.77 -16.26
C ASP A 113 2.66 -16.67 -15.23
N PHE A 114 2.44 -15.41 -15.62
CA PHE A 114 2.66 -14.25 -14.76
C PHE A 114 1.69 -14.27 -13.58
N LYS A 115 2.21 -13.98 -12.39
CA LYS A 115 1.40 -13.65 -11.22
C LYS A 115 1.71 -12.20 -10.83
N PHE A 116 0.71 -11.52 -10.32
CA PHE A 116 0.89 -10.20 -9.71
C PHE A 116 1.77 -10.30 -8.47
N TYR A 117 2.50 -9.22 -8.17
CA TYR A 117 3.45 -9.22 -7.07
C TYR A 117 2.76 -9.52 -5.71
N PHE A 118 1.56 -9.00 -5.45
CA PHE A 118 0.78 -9.34 -4.25
C PHE A 118 0.48 -10.84 -4.08
N GLN A 119 0.48 -11.63 -5.16
CA GLN A 119 0.15 -13.06 -5.11
C GLN A 119 1.32 -13.92 -4.57
N TYR A 120 2.53 -13.38 -4.46
CA TYR A 120 3.71 -14.14 -4.04
C TYR A 120 3.96 -14.16 -2.53
N GLY A 121 3.19 -13.42 -1.73
CA GLY A 121 3.39 -13.48 -0.29
C GLY A 121 2.21 -12.99 0.52
N LYS A 122 2.21 -13.40 1.79
CA LYS A 122 1.20 -13.04 2.77
C LYS A 122 1.86 -12.12 3.78
N ILE A 123 1.21 -11.00 4.09
CA ILE A 123 1.67 -10.13 5.16
C ILE A 123 1.01 -10.59 6.45
N GLU A 124 1.84 -10.88 7.45
CA GLU A 124 1.38 -11.14 8.81
C GLU A 124 1.49 -9.86 9.62
N LYS A 125 0.45 -9.52 10.39
CA LYS A 125 0.43 -8.32 11.25
C LYS A 125 1.69 -8.20 12.12
N GLY A 126 2.15 -9.30 12.74
CA GLY A 126 3.33 -9.29 13.62
C GLY A 126 4.67 -8.99 12.92
N LYS A 127 4.71 -8.97 11.59
CA LYS A 127 5.89 -8.64 10.78
C LYS A 127 5.86 -7.21 10.23
N LEU A 128 4.73 -6.50 10.33
CA LEU A 128 4.66 -5.08 10.04
C LEU A 128 5.39 -4.35 11.18
N LYS A 129 6.56 -3.81 10.89
CA LYS A 129 7.38 -3.05 11.83
C LYS A 129 7.34 -1.59 11.45
N ASP A 130 7.52 -0.72 12.46
CA ASP A 130 7.71 0.71 12.26
C ASP A 130 6.59 1.35 11.41
N MET A 131 5.34 0.88 11.58
CA MET A 131 4.19 1.58 11.03
C MET A 131 4.00 2.87 11.82
N HIS A 132 4.33 3.98 11.16
CA HIS A 132 4.20 5.30 11.74
C HIS A 132 3.27 6.15 10.91
N PHE A 133 2.39 6.88 11.59
CA PHE A 133 1.68 7.99 10.98
C PHE A 133 2.66 9.14 10.76
N PHE A 134 2.92 9.49 9.51
CA PHE A 134 3.51 10.79 9.21
C PHE A 134 2.39 11.84 9.29
N ASN A 135 2.39 12.64 10.36
CA ASN A 135 1.63 13.90 10.55
C ASN A 135 0.11 13.94 10.23
N ALA A 136 -0.57 12.82 10.04
CA ALA A 136 -1.98 12.83 9.60
C ALA A 136 -3.01 13.16 10.71
N PHE A 137 -2.66 12.97 11.99
CA PHE A 137 -3.64 13.09 13.09
C PHE A 137 -3.76 14.48 13.74
N LEU A 138 -2.85 15.41 13.43
CA LEU A 138 -2.82 16.76 14.04
C LEU A 138 -3.24 17.87 13.08
N ALA A 139 -3.56 17.53 11.85
CA ALA A 139 -3.95 18.50 10.84
C ALA A 139 -5.46 18.76 10.88
N PRO A 140 -5.91 20.03 10.89
CA PRO A 140 -7.33 20.34 10.72
C PRO A 140 -7.85 19.70 9.43
N LYS A 141 -9.14 19.31 9.44
CA LYS A 141 -9.88 18.72 8.30
C LYS A 141 -9.70 19.46 6.96
N ASP A 142 -9.28 20.73 7.03
CA ASP A 142 -9.13 21.66 5.91
C ASP A 142 -7.66 21.96 5.53
N SER A 143 -6.70 21.17 6.01
CA SER A 143 -5.30 21.31 5.63
C SER A 143 -5.03 20.58 4.30
N PHE A 144 -5.15 21.36 3.23
CA PHE A 144 -4.74 21.01 1.87
C PHE A 144 -3.26 20.58 1.88
N TYR A 145 -2.94 19.51 1.15
CA TYR A 145 -1.61 18.90 0.98
C TYR A 145 -1.14 17.93 2.08
N TYR A 146 -1.69 16.70 2.08
CA TYR A 146 -0.98 15.55 2.64
C TYR A 146 -0.50 14.64 1.51
N LYS A 147 0.79 14.71 1.22
CA LYS A 147 1.52 13.86 0.28
C LYS A 147 2.03 12.57 0.94
N GLU A 148 1.90 12.44 2.26
CA GLU A 148 2.51 11.37 3.05
C GLU A 148 1.43 10.70 3.90
N GLY A 149 1.13 9.43 3.59
CA GLY A 149 0.18 8.58 4.32
C GLY A 149 0.86 7.80 5.45
N ILE A 150 0.34 6.61 5.76
CA ILE A 150 0.96 5.71 6.75
C ILE A 150 2.04 4.91 6.05
N THR A 151 3.26 5.00 6.55
CA THR A 151 4.38 4.21 6.04
C THR A 151 4.72 3.13 7.05
N GLY A 152 4.75 1.88 6.59
CA GLY A 152 5.23 0.73 7.34
C GLY A 152 6.42 0.09 6.65
N LYS A 153 7.26 -0.60 7.42
CA LYS A 153 8.31 -1.45 6.88
C LYS A 153 7.94 -2.91 7.07
N TYR A 154 8.12 -3.70 6.02
CA TYR A 154 7.82 -5.12 6.03
C TYR A 154 8.96 -5.91 5.42
N THR A 155 9.66 -6.69 6.24
CA THR A 155 10.80 -7.48 5.74
C THR A 155 10.39 -8.92 5.60
N GLU A 156 10.34 -9.42 4.36
CA GLU A 156 10.16 -10.83 4.08
C GLU A 156 10.94 -11.22 2.83
N ARG A 157 11.59 -12.39 2.87
CA ARG A 157 12.24 -12.96 1.70
C ARG A 157 11.22 -13.67 0.84
N LYS A 158 11.06 -13.25 -0.41
CA LYS A 158 10.17 -13.90 -1.38
C LYS A 158 10.96 -14.34 -2.60
N LYS A 159 10.60 -15.51 -3.12
CA LYS A 159 11.00 -15.94 -4.45
C LYS A 159 9.91 -15.57 -5.43
N VAL A 160 10.25 -14.69 -6.36
CA VAL A 160 9.33 -14.16 -7.37
C VAL A 160 9.83 -14.54 -8.76
N ASN A 161 8.92 -14.78 -9.70
CA ASN A 161 9.26 -15.07 -11.08
C ASN A 161 8.32 -14.33 -12.02
N PHE A 162 8.83 -13.29 -12.70
CA PHE A 162 8.04 -12.40 -13.55
C PHE A 162 8.21 -12.66 -15.05
N ASP A 163 9.16 -13.51 -15.44
CA ASP A 163 9.38 -13.88 -16.83
C ASP A 163 9.39 -15.40 -17.00
N ASN A 164 8.95 -15.88 -18.16
CA ASN A 164 8.92 -17.33 -18.45
C ASN A 164 10.35 -17.93 -18.63
N LYS A 165 11.37 -17.24 -18.11
CA LYS A 165 12.80 -17.53 -18.25
C LYS A 165 13.44 -17.77 -16.88
N GLU A 166 12.79 -18.47 -15.97
CA GLU A 166 13.37 -18.93 -14.69
C GLU A 166 14.21 -17.85 -13.94
N THR A 167 13.93 -16.56 -14.11
CA THR A 167 14.70 -15.53 -13.42
C THR A 167 14.16 -15.51 -12.00
N GLU A 168 14.78 -16.27 -11.10
CA GLU A 168 14.47 -16.21 -9.68
C GLU A 168 14.87 -14.83 -9.14
N TYR A 169 13.88 -14.02 -8.80
CA TYR A 169 14.06 -12.82 -8.01
C TYR A 169 14.07 -13.25 -6.55
N VAL A 170 15.25 -13.28 -5.92
CA VAL A 170 15.38 -13.47 -4.46
C VAL A 170 15.40 -12.09 -3.82
N THR A 171 14.27 -11.68 -3.25
CA THR A 171 14.18 -10.39 -2.57
C THR A 171 14.79 -10.55 -1.17
N GLU A 172 16.11 -10.36 -1.03
CA GLU A 172 16.76 -10.39 0.31
C GLU A 172 16.62 -9.07 1.07
N ASN A 173 15.92 -8.07 0.51
CA ASN A 173 15.87 -6.71 1.04
C ASN A 173 14.49 -6.35 1.61
N THR A 174 14.51 -5.45 2.59
CA THR A 174 13.35 -4.82 3.23
C THR A 174 12.36 -4.30 2.18
N SER A 175 11.18 -4.90 2.06
CA SER A 175 10.07 -4.31 1.32
C SER A 175 9.48 -3.18 2.18
N THR A 176 9.30 -2.00 1.62
CA THR A 176 8.58 -0.92 2.30
C THR A 176 7.14 -0.97 1.81
N ILE A 177 6.20 -1.10 2.74
CA ILE A 177 4.79 -1.16 2.43
C ILE A 177 4.14 0.06 3.04
N TYR A 178 3.62 0.92 2.19
CA TYR A 178 3.00 2.14 2.66
C TYR A 178 1.63 2.32 2.03
N ILE A 179 0.75 2.86 2.84
CA ILE A 179 -0.59 3.24 2.45
C ILE A 179 -0.52 4.70 2.06
N ARG A 180 -0.86 4.97 0.82
CA ARG A 180 -1.01 6.33 0.33
C ARG A 180 -2.49 6.69 0.38
N TYR A 181 -2.79 7.83 0.98
CA TYR A 181 -4.10 8.44 0.89
C TYR A 181 -3.95 9.79 0.18
N ASP A 182 -4.54 9.91 -0.99
CA ASP A 182 -4.68 11.17 -1.69
C ASP A 182 -5.97 11.86 -1.26
N VAL A 183 -5.84 12.88 -0.43
CA VAL A 183 -6.96 13.65 0.13
C VAL A 183 -7.70 14.43 -0.96
N ASN A 184 -7.00 14.91 -1.99
CA ASN A 184 -7.59 15.72 -3.05
C ASN A 184 -8.46 14.87 -3.98
N GLU A 185 -7.99 13.67 -4.30
CA GLU A 185 -8.71 12.75 -5.17
C GLU A 185 -9.64 11.80 -4.41
N ARG A 186 -9.64 11.84 -3.06
CA ARG A 186 -10.25 10.84 -2.17
C ARG A 186 -9.91 9.43 -2.62
N LYS A 187 -8.64 9.17 -2.94
CA LYS A 187 -8.18 7.85 -3.37
C LYS A 187 -7.21 7.28 -2.35
N SER A 188 -7.42 6.04 -1.99
CA SER A 188 -6.43 5.27 -1.23
C SER A 188 -5.69 4.34 -2.18
N SER A 189 -4.42 4.08 -1.90
CA SER A 189 -3.66 3.01 -2.54
C SER A 189 -2.76 2.31 -1.53
N VAL A 190 -2.55 1.02 -1.76
CA VAL A 190 -1.48 0.27 -1.09
C VAL A 190 -0.32 0.21 -2.06
N VAL A 191 0.85 0.62 -1.58
CA VAL A 191 2.09 0.59 -2.34
C VAL A 191 3.08 -0.33 -1.65
N ILE A 192 3.71 -1.19 -2.43
CA ILE A 192 4.88 -1.98 -2.03
C ILE A 192 6.05 -1.52 -2.88
N GLU A 193 7.14 -1.17 -2.21
CA GLU A 193 8.41 -0.85 -2.86
C GLU A 193 9.52 -1.73 -2.32
N GLU A 194 10.21 -2.43 -3.21
CA GLU A 194 11.43 -3.17 -2.89
C GLU A 194 12.62 -2.45 -3.49
N ILE A 195 13.28 -1.63 -2.66
CA ILE A 195 14.36 -0.73 -3.08
C ILE A 195 15.54 -1.51 -3.67
N GLY A 196 15.87 -2.68 -3.11
CA GLY A 196 16.98 -3.51 -3.60
C GLY A 196 16.76 -4.12 -4.98
N GLU A 197 15.50 -4.40 -5.34
CA GLU A 197 15.14 -5.06 -6.61
C GLU A 197 14.45 -4.10 -7.60
N ASN A 198 14.30 -2.82 -7.23
CA ASN A 198 13.54 -1.79 -7.95
C ASN A 198 12.18 -2.29 -8.44
N ILE A 199 11.43 -2.91 -7.52
CA ILE A 199 10.05 -3.33 -7.76
C ILE A 199 9.14 -2.34 -7.06
N ARG A 200 8.11 -1.86 -7.77
CA ARG A 200 7.05 -1.02 -7.23
C ARG A 200 5.71 -1.55 -7.69
N GLU A 201 4.91 -2.03 -6.73
CA GLU A 201 3.52 -2.40 -6.94
C GLU A 201 2.63 -1.36 -6.27
N GLU A 202 1.59 -0.89 -6.95
CA GLU A 202 0.59 0.02 -6.41
C GLU A 202 -0.80 -0.46 -6.83
N CYS A 203 -1.68 -0.55 -5.84
CA CYS A 203 -3.05 -1.00 -6.00
C CYS A 203 -4.01 0.10 -5.55
N GLY A 204 -4.82 0.59 -6.50
CA GLY A 204 -5.81 1.62 -6.26
C GLY A 204 -7.06 1.06 -5.60
N LEU A 205 -7.43 1.68 -4.48
CA LEU A 205 -8.55 1.31 -3.64
C LEU A 205 -9.66 2.37 -3.70
N GLY A 206 -10.86 1.98 -3.23
CA GLY A 206 -12.03 2.84 -3.12
C GLY A 206 -11.78 4.08 -2.27
N GLU A 207 -12.75 5.00 -2.26
CA GLU A 207 -12.58 6.27 -1.53
C GLU A 207 -12.34 6.07 -0.02
N GLU A 208 -12.68 4.89 0.51
CA GLU A 208 -12.75 4.65 1.95
C GLU A 208 -12.37 3.23 2.37
N SER A 209 -11.94 2.33 1.48
CA SER A 209 -11.88 0.89 1.81
C SER A 209 -10.81 0.48 2.83
N MET A 210 -9.83 1.31 3.16
CA MET A 210 -8.92 1.04 4.29
C MET A 210 -9.19 1.85 5.56
N ILE A 211 -10.02 2.90 5.47
CA ILE A 211 -10.38 3.78 6.59
C ILE A 211 -11.81 3.46 7.11
N LYS A 212 -12.66 2.81 6.31
CA LYS A 212 -14.05 2.42 6.62
C LYS A 212 -14.32 0.92 6.71
N LEU A 213 -13.30 0.08 6.87
CA LEU A 213 -13.57 -1.28 7.38
C LEU A 213 -14.01 -1.13 8.84
N HIS A 214 -15.33 -0.96 9.00
CA HIS A 214 -16.06 -0.63 10.23
C HIS A 214 -15.86 -1.65 11.34
#